data_AF-A0AAN7LII7-F1
#
_entry.id   AF-A0AAN7LII7-F1
#
_cell.length_a   1.000
_cell.length_b   1.000
_cell.length_c   1.000
_cell.angle_alpha   90.00
_cell.angle_beta   90.00
_cell.angle_gamma   90.00
#
_symmetry.space_group_name_H-M   'P 1'
#
loop_
_entity.id
_entity.type
_entity.pdbx_description
1 polymer ?
#
loop_
_entity_poly.entity_id
_entity_poly.type
_entity_poly.pdbx_seq_one_letter_code
_entity_poly.pdbx_strand_id
1 'polypeptide(L)'
;MASAIYSCKECGVDLNLSPHYLFPAEVYFEAGNKGTLSFSAIDASKFRFQKEDKIRPFFETLDYWGIQRKRTKIICNSCGRLVGHVYDDGPPITDGPGQFHFGPSQVIPRAPRYRFKTKALTVSPHT
;
A
#
# COMPACT_ATOMS: atom_id res chain seq x y z
N MET A 1 -21.47 5.52 -5.07
CA MET A 1 -20.37 5.79 -4.11
C MET A 1 -19.98 7.24 -4.28
N ALA A 2 -19.99 8.05 -3.21
CA ALA A 2 -19.58 9.44 -3.30
C ALA A 2 -18.13 9.51 -3.80
N SER A 3 -17.88 10.33 -4.83
CA SER A 3 -16.52 10.59 -5.29
C SER A 3 -15.80 11.31 -4.15
N ALA A 4 -14.60 10.84 -3.80
CA ALA A 4 -13.78 11.40 -2.73
C ALA A 4 -12.45 11.85 -3.33
N ILE A 5 -12.04 13.07 -3.02
CA ILE A 5 -10.74 13.61 -3.42
C ILE A 5 -9.76 13.34 -2.29
N TYR A 6 -8.61 12.76 -2.64
CA TYR A 6 -7.53 12.48 -1.69
C TYR A 6 -6.36 13.41 -1.97
N SER A 7 -6.11 14.33 -1.05
CA SER A 7 -5.02 15.29 -1.17
C SER A 7 -3.90 15.01 -0.19
N CYS A 8 -2.68 15.42 -0.52
CA CYS A 8 -1.56 15.40 0.42
C CYS A 8 -1.86 16.34 1.58
N LYS A 9 -1.83 15.85 2.82
CA LYS A 9 -2.10 16.69 3.99
C LYS A 9 -1.10 17.85 4.16
N GLU A 10 0.14 17.64 3.70
CA GLU A 10 1.23 18.61 3.89
C GLU A 10 1.14 19.80 2.92
N CYS A 11 0.81 19.56 1.65
CA CYS A 11 0.85 20.60 0.60
C CYS A 11 -0.47 20.80 -0.13
N GLY A 12 -1.52 20.05 0.22
CA GLY A 12 -2.85 20.17 -0.37
C GLY A 12 -3.00 19.65 -1.80
N VAL A 13 -1.92 19.23 -2.47
CA VAL A 13 -2.01 18.73 -3.86
C VAL A 13 -2.91 17.51 -3.95
N ASP A 14 -3.75 17.47 -4.98
CA ASP A 14 -4.52 16.28 -5.33
C ASP A 14 -3.59 15.15 -5.78
N LEU A 15 -3.71 14.01 -5.10
CA LEU A 15 -2.91 12.82 -5.34
C LEU A 15 -3.53 11.87 -6.37
N ASN A 16 -4.68 12.23 -6.96
CA ASN A 16 -5.38 11.47 -7.99
C ASN A 16 -5.60 10.00 -7.59
N LEU A 17 -5.97 9.77 -6.32
CA LEU A 17 -6.34 8.44 -5.84
C LEU A 17 -7.83 8.20 -6.13
N SER A 18 -8.14 7.06 -6.73
CA SER A 18 -9.52 6.71 -7.06
C SER A 18 -10.11 5.73 -6.04
N PRO A 19 -11.32 5.98 -5.49
CA PRO A 19 -12.05 5.01 -4.68
C PRO A 19 -12.30 3.67 -5.39
N HIS A 20 -12.32 3.66 -6.73
CA HIS A 20 -12.50 2.43 -7.53
C HIS A 20 -11.40 1.39 -7.27
N TYR A 21 -10.19 1.84 -6.93
CA TYR A 21 -9.05 0.96 -6.63
C TYR A 21 -8.84 0.74 -5.13
N LEU A 22 -9.74 1.25 -4.27
CA LEU A 22 -9.61 1.12 -2.82
C LEU A 22 -9.94 -0.31 -2.38
N PHE A 23 -9.02 -0.96 -1.67
CA PHE A 23 -9.31 -2.24 -1.03
C PHE A 23 -10.34 -2.05 0.11
N PRO A 24 -11.37 -2.89 0.19
CA PRO A 24 -12.31 -2.89 1.32
C PRO A 24 -11.57 -3.11 2.64
N ALA A 25 -12.00 -2.42 3.70
CA ALA A 25 -11.34 -2.47 5.01
C ALA A 25 -11.36 -3.87 5.66
N GLU A 26 -12.35 -4.70 5.33
CA GLU A 26 -12.68 -5.93 6.06
C GLU A 26 -12.24 -7.22 5.34
N VAL A 27 -11.85 -7.14 4.06
CA VAL A 27 -11.88 -8.33 3.19
C VAL A 27 -10.51 -8.98 2.98
N TYR A 28 -9.42 -8.22 3.02
CA TYR A 28 -8.20 -8.66 2.32
C TYR A 28 -6.97 -8.90 3.20
N PHE A 29 -6.90 -8.38 4.45
CA PHE A 29 -5.67 -8.48 5.26
C PHE A 29 -5.96 -8.66 6.75
N GLU A 30 -5.44 -9.73 7.37
CA GLU A 30 -5.56 -9.99 8.82
C GLU A 30 -4.96 -8.89 9.71
N ALA A 31 -3.86 -8.26 9.26
CA ALA A 31 -3.27 -7.11 9.96
C ALA A 31 -4.11 -5.81 9.83
N GLY A 32 -5.19 -5.85 9.05
CA GLY A 32 -6.15 -4.78 8.86
C GLY A 32 -5.62 -3.52 8.16
N ASN A 33 -6.53 -2.61 7.87
CA ASN A 33 -6.26 -1.26 7.36
C ASN A 33 -6.28 -0.19 8.47
N LYS A 34 -6.00 -0.54 9.74
CA LYS A 34 -6.09 0.43 10.85
C LYS A 34 -5.18 1.63 10.63
N GLY A 35 -5.79 2.81 10.50
CA GLY A 35 -5.09 4.08 10.23
C GLY A 35 -4.45 4.19 8.83
N THR A 36 -4.87 3.35 7.88
CA THR A 36 -4.34 3.33 6.53
C THR A 36 -5.41 3.07 5.48
N LEU A 37 -5.19 3.57 4.26
CA LEU A 37 -5.98 3.23 3.08
C LEU A 37 -5.08 2.47 2.11
N SER A 38 -5.59 1.40 1.52
CA SER A 38 -4.81 0.56 0.61
C SER A 38 -5.47 0.57 -0.76
N PHE A 39 -4.69 0.81 -1.82
CA PHE A 39 -5.16 0.82 -3.19
C PHE A 39 -4.47 -0.26 -4.03
N SER A 40 -5.20 -0.82 -5.00
CA SER A 40 -4.67 -1.78 -5.98
C SER A 40 -3.92 -1.10 -7.13
N ALA A 41 -4.28 0.14 -7.45
CA ALA A 41 -3.63 0.95 -8.47
C ALA A 41 -3.62 2.43 -8.08
N ILE A 42 -2.60 3.16 -8.55
CA ILE A 42 -2.42 4.60 -8.34
C ILE A 42 -1.81 5.26 -9.57
N ASP A 43 -1.99 6.57 -9.71
CA ASP A 43 -1.26 7.39 -10.69
C ASP A 43 0.18 7.62 -10.20
N ALA A 44 1.13 6.86 -10.77
CA ALA A 44 2.54 6.93 -10.39
C ALA A 44 3.17 8.32 -10.61
N SER A 45 2.64 9.16 -11.50
CA SER A 45 3.19 10.50 -11.78
C SER A 45 3.09 11.45 -10.58
N LYS A 46 2.14 11.20 -9.67
CA LYS A 46 1.94 11.97 -8.44
C LYS A 46 2.92 11.62 -7.33
N PHE A 47 3.75 10.58 -7.51
CA PHE A 47 4.60 10.05 -6.46
C PHE A 47 6.05 9.82 -6.90
N ARG A 48 6.95 9.84 -5.91
CA ARG A 48 8.31 9.32 -6.02
C ARG A 48 8.41 8.06 -5.21
N PHE A 49 9.02 7.03 -5.78
CA PHE A 49 9.25 5.76 -5.11
C PHE A 49 10.71 5.64 -4.71
N GLN A 50 10.96 5.39 -3.43
CA GLN A 50 12.31 5.23 -2.91
C GLN A 50 12.41 3.90 -2.17
N LYS A 51 13.35 3.04 -2.57
CA LYS A 51 13.67 1.82 -1.84
C LYS A 51 14.22 2.20 -0.46
N GLU A 52 13.64 1.61 0.57
CA GLU A 52 14.11 1.66 1.94
C GLU A 52 14.53 0.24 2.34
N ASP A 53 15.79 0.12 2.73
CA ASP A 53 16.32 -1.09 3.35
C ASP A 53 16.71 -0.74 4.79
N LYS A 54 15.99 -1.32 5.75
CA LYS A 54 16.22 -1.08 7.16
C LYS A 54 16.54 -2.39 7.86
N ILE A 55 17.69 -2.42 8.50
CA ILE A 55 18.09 -3.50 9.41
C ILE A 55 17.61 -3.11 10.81
N ARG A 56 16.39 -3.54 11.16
CA ARG A 56 15.81 -3.39 12.49
C ARG A 56 14.80 -4.51 12.74
N PRO A 57 14.76 -5.10 13.95
CA PRO A 57 13.76 -6.10 14.29
C PRO A 57 12.34 -5.61 14.00
N PHE A 58 11.52 -6.46 13.40
CA PHE A 58 10.09 -6.22 13.19
C PHE A 58 9.31 -7.53 13.25
N PHE A 59 8.03 -7.42 13.60
CA PHE A 59 7.10 -8.54 13.63
C PHE A 59 6.21 -8.47 12.39
N GLU A 60 6.12 -9.56 11.62
CA GLU A 60 5.12 -9.69 10.55
C GLU A 60 3.83 -10.29 11.08
N THR A 61 3.95 -11.28 11.96
CA THR A 61 2.85 -11.90 12.72
C THR A 61 3.22 -11.98 14.20
N LEU A 62 2.32 -12.48 15.05
CA LEU A 62 2.60 -12.71 16.48
C LEU A 62 3.80 -13.64 16.69
N ASP A 63 3.94 -14.66 15.84
CA ASP A 63 4.94 -15.72 15.98
C ASP A 63 6.12 -15.60 14.99
N TYR A 64 6.14 -14.55 14.14
CA TYR A 64 7.21 -14.33 13.17
C TYR A 64 7.85 -12.94 13.33
N TRP A 65 9.14 -12.94 13.58
CA TRP A 65 9.98 -11.76 13.60
C TRP A 65 11.07 -11.85 12.51
N GLY A 66 11.40 -10.70 11.92
CA GLY A 66 12.47 -10.55 10.95
C GLY A 66 13.42 -9.42 11.33
N ILE A 67 14.61 -9.40 10.75
CA ILE A 67 15.64 -8.38 11.03
C ILE A 67 15.78 -7.33 9.92
N GLN A 68 15.51 -7.70 8.67
CA GLN A 68 15.66 -6.82 7.52
C GLN A 68 14.30 -6.54 6.90
N ARG A 69 13.93 -5.26 6.83
CA ARG A 69 12.66 -4.80 6.29
C ARG A 69 12.92 -4.01 5.01
N LYS A 70 12.74 -4.68 3.87
CA LYS A 70 12.80 -4.07 2.53
C LYS A 70 11.42 -3.55 2.16
N ARG A 71 11.30 -2.25 1.89
CA ARG A 71 10.04 -1.61 1.49
C ARG A 71 10.29 -0.50 0.50
N THR A 72 9.27 -0.17 -0.28
CA THR A 72 9.31 1.00 -1.15
C THR A 72 8.47 2.11 -0.53
N LYS A 73 9.08 3.25 -0.21
CA LYS A 73 8.38 4.46 0.24
C LYS A 73 7.58 5.05 -0.91
N ILE A 74 6.39 5.53 -0.59
CA ILE A 74 5.57 6.36 -1.48
C ILE A 74 5.68 7.80 -0.97
N ILE A 75 6.30 8.66 -1.76
CA ILE A 75 6.60 10.05 -1.41
C ILE A 75 5.78 10.97 -2.33
N CYS A 76 5.14 11.99 -1.78
CA CYS A 76 4.44 13.00 -2.57
C CYS A 76 5.44 13.68 -3.52
N ASN A 77 5.16 13.69 -4.83
CA ASN A 77 6.08 14.26 -5.82
C ASN A 77 6.21 15.78 -5.68
N SER A 78 5.16 16.48 -5.20
CA SER A 78 5.15 17.93 -5.06
C SER A 78 5.93 18.45 -3.85
N CYS A 79 5.79 17.82 -2.67
CA CYS A 79 6.40 18.34 -1.43
C CYS A 79 7.45 17.43 -0.79
N GLY A 80 7.68 16.23 -1.32
CA GLY A 80 8.66 15.30 -0.76
C GLY A 80 8.24 14.63 0.56
N ARG A 81 7.00 14.80 1.01
CA ARG A 81 6.51 14.16 2.25
C ARG A 81 6.19 12.67 2.02
N LEU A 82 6.59 11.83 2.98
CA LEU A 82 6.23 10.41 3.00
C LEU A 82 4.72 10.23 3.25
N VAL A 83 4.01 9.65 2.28
CA VAL A 83 2.56 9.42 2.36
C VAL A 83 2.19 7.95 2.58
N GLY A 84 3.06 7.02 2.19
CA GLY A 84 2.74 5.59 2.24
C GLY A 84 3.92 4.67 2.00
N HIS A 85 3.64 3.37 1.87
CA HIS A 85 4.58 2.34 1.43
C HIS A 85 3.90 1.35 0.49
N VAL A 86 4.67 0.76 -0.42
CA VAL A 86 4.27 -0.37 -1.25
C VAL A 86 4.53 -1.67 -0.49
N TYR A 87 3.60 -2.61 -0.62
CA TYR A 87 3.70 -3.97 -0.09
C TYR A 87 3.37 -4.95 -1.21
N ASP A 88 4.13 -6.04 -1.32
CA ASP A 88 3.91 -7.08 -2.33
C ASP A 88 3.04 -8.21 -1.76
N ASP A 89 1.94 -7.82 -1.12
CA ASP A 89 1.00 -8.73 -0.43
C ASP A 89 -0.43 -8.65 -0.97
N GLY A 90 -0.64 -8.02 -2.13
CA GLY A 90 -1.93 -7.93 -2.80
C GLY A 90 -2.42 -9.27 -3.38
N PRO A 91 -3.42 -9.27 -4.28
CA PRO A 91 -3.88 -10.48 -4.93
C PRO A 91 -2.75 -11.25 -5.64
N PRO A 92 -2.81 -12.60 -5.67
CA PRO A 92 -1.90 -13.38 -6.50
C PRO A 92 -2.05 -12.96 -7.96
N ILE A 93 -0.92 -12.82 -8.67
CA ILE A 93 -0.90 -12.43 -10.09
C ILE A 93 -1.24 -13.64 -10.98
N THR A 94 -1.05 -14.85 -10.47
CA THR A 94 -1.28 -16.11 -11.18
C THR A 94 -2.27 -16.99 -10.43
N ASP A 95 -3.22 -17.59 -11.15
CA ASP A 95 -4.21 -18.53 -10.59
C ASP A 95 -3.64 -19.95 -10.39
N GLY A 96 -2.34 -20.14 -10.60
CA GLY A 96 -1.66 -21.43 -10.47
C GLY A 96 -1.27 -21.77 -9.02
N PRO A 97 -1.10 -23.07 -8.70
CA PRO A 97 -0.76 -23.58 -7.36
C PRO A 97 0.71 -23.31 -6.97
N GLY A 98 1.30 -22.20 -7.42
CA GLY A 98 2.70 -21.86 -7.21
C GLY A 98 3.68 -22.72 -8.02
N GLN A 99 4.97 -22.40 -7.90
CA GLN A 99 6.05 -23.17 -8.52
C GLN A 99 6.02 -24.62 -7.99
N PHE A 100 6.00 -25.60 -8.90
CA PHE A 100 5.99 -27.04 -8.62
C PHE A 100 4.75 -27.61 -7.88
N HIS A 101 3.57 -26.96 -7.94
CA HIS A 101 2.34 -27.45 -7.28
C HIS A 101 2.43 -27.59 -5.74
N PHE A 102 3.38 -26.94 -5.07
CA PHE A 102 3.51 -26.96 -3.61
C PHE A 102 2.45 -26.09 -2.88
N GLY A 103 1.22 -26.02 -3.38
CA GLY A 103 0.16 -25.15 -2.88
C GLY A 103 0.52 -23.66 -3.02
N PRO A 104 -0.28 -22.73 -2.44
CA PRO A 104 0.11 -21.33 -2.36
C PRO A 104 1.31 -21.19 -1.41
N SER A 105 2.47 -21.64 -1.88
CA SER A 105 3.75 -21.38 -1.27
C SER A 105 3.92 -19.86 -1.24
N GLN A 106 4.65 -19.36 -0.26
CA GLN A 106 4.96 -17.95 -0.05
C GLN A 106 5.76 -17.32 -1.22
N VAL A 107 5.76 -17.95 -2.40
CA VAL A 107 6.54 -17.65 -3.60
C VAL A 107 5.63 -17.38 -4.81
N ILE A 108 4.30 -17.30 -4.66
CA ILE A 108 3.45 -16.80 -5.74
C ILE A 108 3.68 -15.29 -5.90
N PRO A 109 4.01 -14.79 -7.10
CA PRO A 109 4.10 -13.35 -7.36
C PRO A 109 2.77 -12.68 -6.99
N ARG A 110 2.82 -11.67 -6.13
CA ARG A 110 1.63 -10.94 -5.66
C ARG A 110 1.64 -9.53 -6.23
N ALA A 111 0.45 -9.01 -6.50
CA ALA A 111 0.27 -7.66 -6.99
C ALA A 111 0.68 -6.65 -5.90
N PRO A 112 1.25 -5.49 -6.31
CA PRO A 112 1.62 -4.46 -5.36
C PRO A 112 0.37 -3.85 -4.73
N ARG A 113 0.49 -3.53 -3.44
CA ARG A 113 -0.50 -2.81 -2.65
C ARG A 113 0.07 -1.48 -2.23
N TYR A 114 -0.62 -0.41 -2.62
CA TYR A 114 -0.22 0.96 -2.31
C TYR A 114 -0.91 1.41 -1.03
N ARG A 115 -0.21 1.33 0.10
CA ARG A 115 -0.78 1.62 1.42
C ARG A 115 -0.38 3.01 1.91
N PHE A 116 -1.37 3.89 1.98
CA PHE A 116 -1.26 5.26 2.46
C PHE A 116 -1.64 5.38 3.93
N LYS A 117 -0.97 6.28 4.66
CA LYS A 117 -1.35 6.61 6.04
C LYS A 117 -2.51 7.60 6.01
N THR A 118 -3.62 7.33 6.70
CA THR A 118 -4.74 8.27 6.76
C THR A 118 -4.31 9.63 7.30
N LYS A 119 -3.39 9.65 8.28
CA LYS A 119 -2.81 10.89 8.83
C LYS A 119 -1.97 11.71 7.85
N ALA A 120 -1.60 11.16 6.70
CA ALA A 120 -0.84 11.85 5.65
C ALA A 120 -1.75 12.35 4.51
N LEU A 121 -3.05 12.07 4.57
CA LEU A 121 -4.04 12.43 3.57
C LEU A 121 -5.08 13.38 4.17
N THR A 122 -5.61 14.25 3.33
CA THR A 122 -6.86 14.97 3.55
C THR A 122 -7.90 14.36 2.62
N VAL A 123 -9.08 14.03 3.13
CA VAL A 123 -10.18 13.44 2.34
C VAL A 123 -11.32 14.45 2.32
N SER A 124 -11.73 14.86 1.12
CA SER A 124 -12.87 15.77 0.92
C SER A 124 -13.89 15.13 -0.01
N PRO A 125 -15.20 15.38 0.20
CA PRO A 125 -16.22 14.97 -0.75
C PRO A 125 -16.01 15.70 -2.09
N HIS A 126 -16.22 15.00 -3.19
CA HIS A 126 -16.33 15.59 -4.52
C HIS A 126 -17.75 16.16 -4.65
N THR A 127 -17.84 17.48 -4.73
CA THR A 127 -19.09 18.23 -4.99
C THR A 127 -19.51 18.14 -6.44
#